data_AF-A0A2E6W2F0-F1
#
_entry.id   AF-A0A2E6W2F0-F1
#
_cell.length_a   1.000
_cell.length_b   1.000
_cell.length_c   1.000
_cell.angle_alpha   90.00
_cell.angle_beta   90.00
_cell.angle_gamma   90.00
#
_symmetry.space_group_name_H-M   'P 1'
#
loop_
_entity.id
_entity.type
_entity.pdbx_description
1 polymer ?
#
loop_
_entity_poly.entity_id
_entity_poly.type
_entity_poly.pdbx_seq_one_letter_code
_entity_poly.pdbx_strand_id
1 'polypeptide(L)'
;MKDYLRQTWQAFLDDDPSERDVAAFVSARLGAHFQIETEMYGVAHPANTQRIDAICTLYGDSSFSFGLEFKTPKAMRKNFESVLNQAHTYTMTSWRGFGQLPVFLAPDPSDVLDPVVLANSASPAAYRHKDSYFVGSVQMTNDLGVCLMANNRAVWTELGGVSDYGKAFVSARQRTGDQYHAYKASWRDLHVVELRVNGQDHHHKIYGKTKEQAIERAREYDKRLIKDVAS
;
A
#
# COMPACT_ATOMS: atom_id res chain seq x y z
N MET A 1 -11.22 11.46 26.00
CA MET A 1 -11.99 11.03 24.81
C MET A 1 -11.03 10.60 23.68
N LYS A 2 -9.96 9.85 23.99
CA LYS A 2 -8.83 9.67 23.04
C LYS A 2 -8.77 8.31 22.35
N ASP A 3 -9.63 7.34 22.70
CA ASP A 3 -9.53 5.99 22.13
C ASP A 3 -10.74 5.50 21.32
N TYR A 4 -11.72 6.36 21.07
CA TYR A 4 -13.03 5.91 20.61
C TYR A 4 -13.03 5.32 19.19
N LEU A 5 -12.34 5.93 18.23
CA LEU A 5 -12.44 5.50 16.82
C LEU A 5 -11.75 4.16 16.58
N ARG A 6 -10.51 4.02 17.05
CA ARG A 6 -9.76 2.77 16.91
C ARG A 6 -10.44 1.61 17.66
N GLN A 7 -10.96 1.87 18.87
CA GLN A 7 -11.68 0.85 19.64
C GLN A 7 -12.99 0.46 18.96
N THR A 8 -13.74 1.43 18.43
CA THR A 8 -14.99 1.17 17.69
C THR A 8 -14.71 0.35 16.43
N TRP A 9 -13.63 0.67 15.71
CA TRP A 9 -13.20 -0.09 14.55
C TRP A 9 -12.81 -1.53 14.91
N GLN A 10 -12.00 -1.72 15.95
CA GLN A 10 -11.59 -3.06 16.37
C GLN A 10 -12.79 -3.89 16.82
N ALA A 11 -13.66 -3.32 17.66
CA ALA A 11 -14.88 -4.00 18.10
C ALA A 11 -15.78 -4.37 16.91
N PHE A 12 -15.92 -3.47 15.93
CA PHE A 12 -16.64 -3.75 14.70
C PHE A 12 -16.04 -4.92 13.92
N LEU A 13 -14.70 -5.02 13.80
CA LEU A 13 -14.04 -6.14 13.12
C LEU A 13 -14.12 -7.46 13.91
N ASP A 14 -14.14 -7.39 15.25
CA ASP A 14 -14.22 -8.55 16.13
C ASP A 14 -15.60 -9.23 16.03
N ASP A 15 -16.64 -8.49 15.66
CA ASP A 15 -17.99 -9.00 15.38
C ASP A 15 -18.11 -9.76 14.02
N ASP A 16 -16.99 -9.98 13.32
CA ASP A 16 -16.88 -10.64 11.99
C ASP A 16 -17.89 -10.10 10.95
N PRO A 17 -17.82 -8.78 10.65
CA PRO A 17 -18.79 -8.10 9.80
C PRO A 17 -18.75 -8.64 8.37
N SER A 18 -19.88 -8.49 7.66
CA SER A 18 -19.92 -8.83 6.23
C SER A 18 -19.09 -7.84 5.41
N GLU A 19 -18.72 -8.22 4.19
CA GLU A 19 -17.97 -7.33 3.29
C GLU A 19 -18.75 -6.05 2.99
N ARG A 20 -20.08 -6.15 2.91
CA ARG A 20 -20.98 -5.00 2.77
C ARG A 20 -20.91 -4.05 3.95
N ASP A 21 -20.81 -4.58 5.17
CA ASP A 21 -20.73 -3.76 6.38
C ASP A 21 -19.39 -3.04 6.45
N VAL A 22 -18.29 -3.74 6.12
CA VAL A 22 -16.95 -3.14 6.01
C VAL A 22 -16.94 -2.02 4.98
N ALA A 23 -17.49 -2.27 3.79
CA ALA A 23 -17.62 -1.27 2.75
C ALA A 23 -18.44 -0.06 3.22
N ALA A 24 -19.60 -0.28 3.84
CA ALA A 24 -20.45 0.79 4.36
C ALA A 24 -19.72 1.64 5.42
N PHE A 25 -19.01 1.01 6.37
CA PHE A 25 -18.27 1.71 7.41
C PHE A 25 -17.18 2.62 6.81
N VAL A 26 -16.36 2.07 5.92
CA VAL A 26 -15.23 2.79 5.33
C VAL A 26 -15.71 3.86 4.35
N SER A 27 -16.67 3.55 3.48
CA SER A 27 -17.23 4.49 2.51
C SER A 27 -17.97 5.64 3.18
N ALA A 28 -18.66 5.43 4.30
CA ALA A 28 -19.34 6.51 5.03
C ALA A 28 -18.36 7.59 5.51
N ARG A 29 -17.15 7.19 5.91
CA ARG A 29 -16.09 8.12 6.33
C ARG A 29 -15.39 8.78 5.14
N LEU A 30 -15.00 7.98 4.14
CA LEU A 30 -14.31 8.50 2.97
C LEU A 30 -15.21 9.41 2.12
N GLY A 31 -16.53 9.19 2.10
CA GLY A 31 -17.48 9.93 1.27
C GLY A 31 -17.55 11.44 1.56
N ALA A 32 -17.07 11.89 2.73
CA ALA A 32 -16.94 13.31 3.04
C ALA A 32 -15.80 14.01 2.26
N HIS A 33 -14.84 13.23 1.76
CA HIS A 33 -13.61 13.74 1.12
C HIS A 33 -13.43 13.25 -0.32
N PHE A 34 -14.04 12.13 -0.67
CA PHE A 34 -13.88 11.47 -1.96
C PHE A 34 -15.23 11.28 -2.66
N GLN A 35 -15.22 11.45 -3.97
CA GLN A 35 -16.20 10.81 -4.85
C GLN A 35 -15.89 9.32 -4.90
N ILE A 36 -16.90 8.48 -4.69
CA ILE A 36 -16.74 7.01 -4.66
C ILE A 36 -17.59 6.40 -5.76
N GLU A 37 -16.94 5.68 -6.68
CA GLU A 37 -17.58 4.88 -7.73
C GLU A 37 -17.42 3.40 -7.38
N THR A 38 -18.53 2.69 -7.24
CA THR A 38 -18.55 1.28 -6.79
C THR A 38 -18.59 0.31 -7.96
N GLU A 39 -18.07 -0.91 -7.74
CA GLU A 39 -18.12 -2.03 -8.69
C GLU A 39 -17.51 -1.70 -10.06
N MET A 40 -16.34 -1.06 -10.04
CA MET A 40 -15.69 -0.57 -11.24
C MET A 40 -14.99 -1.72 -11.99
N TYR A 41 -15.14 -1.72 -13.31
CA TYR A 41 -14.53 -2.73 -14.17
C TYR A 41 -13.28 -2.20 -14.86
N GLY A 42 -12.30 -3.08 -15.02
CA GLY A 42 -11.03 -2.79 -15.67
C GLY A 42 -10.46 -4.00 -16.38
N VAL A 43 -9.39 -3.78 -17.13
CA VAL A 43 -8.74 -4.81 -17.96
C VAL A 43 -7.28 -4.96 -17.54
N ALA A 44 -6.93 -6.11 -16.97
CA ALA A 44 -5.55 -6.44 -16.58
C ALA A 44 -4.73 -7.00 -17.75
N HIS A 45 -5.41 -7.70 -18.67
CA HIS A 45 -4.90 -8.27 -19.91
C HIS A 45 -6.07 -8.35 -20.90
N PRO A 46 -5.90 -8.31 -22.24
CA PRO A 46 -7.00 -8.26 -23.22
C PRO A 46 -8.13 -9.30 -23.08
N ALA A 47 -7.93 -10.38 -22.30
CA ALA A 47 -8.92 -11.41 -22.03
C ALA A 47 -9.28 -11.55 -20.52
N ASN A 48 -8.78 -10.66 -19.66
CA ASN A 48 -8.95 -10.73 -18.22
C ASN A 48 -9.58 -9.44 -17.69
N THR A 49 -10.90 -9.46 -17.55
CA THR A 49 -11.67 -8.38 -16.92
C THR A 49 -11.64 -8.56 -15.42
N GLN A 50 -11.39 -7.47 -14.71
CA GLN A 50 -11.38 -7.40 -13.25
C GLN A 50 -12.49 -6.45 -12.79
N ARG A 51 -13.00 -6.67 -11.57
CA ARG A 51 -13.95 -5.79 -10.89
C ARG A 51 -13.35 -5.44 -9.54
N ILE A 52 -13.15 -4.15 -9.27
CA ILE A 52 -12.76 -3.65 -7.95
C ILE A 52 -13.98 -3.12 -7.21
N ASP A 53 -13.98 -3.22 -5.89
CA ASP A 53 -15.15 -2.84 -5.10
C ASP A 53 -15.44 -1.35 -5.16
N ALA A 54 -14.41 -0.50 -5.12
CA ALA A 54 -14.59 0.93 -5.35
C ALA A 54 -13.34 1.62 -5.93
N ILE A 55 -13.56 2.73 -6.62
CA ILE A 55 -12.55 3.73 -6.97
C ILE A 55 -12.93 5.03 -6.26
N CYS A 56 -11.97 5.63 -5.59
CA CYS A 56 -12.12 6.89 -4.87
C CYS A 56 -11.30 7.98 -5.54
N THR A 57 -11.90 9.16 -5.71
CA THR A 57 -11.27 10.35 -6.29
C THR A 57 -11.46 11.54 -5.35
N LEU A 58 -10.36 12.23 -5.01
CA LEU A 58 -10.42 13.34 -4.06
C LEU A 58 -11.23 14.50 -4.64
N TYR A 59 -12.14 15.08 -3.85
CA TYR A 59 -12.86 16.28 -4.28
C TYR A 59 -11.90 17.43 -4.56
N GLY A 60 -12.01 18.02 -5.75
CA GLY A 60 -11.16 19.13 -6.17
C GLY A 60 -9.77 18.75 -6.71
N ASP A 61 -9.39 17.47 -6.66
CA ASP A 61 -8.13 16.97 -7.22
C ASP A 61 -8.28 15.56 -7.81
N SER A 62 -8.66 15.49 -9.09
CA SER A 62 -8.83 14.21 -9.79
C SER A 62 -7.53 13.45 -10.00
N SER A 63 -6.37 14.10 -9.85
CA SER A 63 -5.07 13.42 -9.95
C SER A 63 -4.85 12.46 -8.78
N PHE A 64 -5.51 12.71 -7.64
CA PHE A 64 -5.50 11.83 -6.50
C PHE A 64 -6.69 10.84 -6.57
N SER A 65 -6.45 9.71 -7.22
CA SER A 65 -7.40 8.59 -7.31
C SER A 65 -6.76 7.27 -6.89
N PHE A 66 -7.54 6.38 -6.28
CA PHE A 66 -7.10 5.05 -5.84
C PHE A 66 -8.25 4.04 -5.83
N GLY A 67 -7.90 2.76 -5.89
CA GLY A 67 -8.84 1.65 -5.72
C GLY A 67 -8.96 1.21 -4.26
N LEU A 68 -10.14 0.72 -3.87
CA LEU A 68 -10.40 0.04 -2.61
C LEU A 68 -10.83 -1.39 -2.87
N GLU A 69 -10.26 -2.30 -2.09
CA GLU A 69 -10.73 -3.69 -2.02
C GLU A 69 -11.14 -4.00 -0.58
N PHE A 70 -12.43 -4.30 -0.40
CA PHE A 70 -12.98 -4.64 0.90
C PHE A 70 -12.86 -6.15 1.12
N LYS A 71 -12.55 -6.55 2.35
CA LYS A 71 -12.55 -7.96 2.75
C LYS A 71 -13.10 -8.14 4.14
N THR A 72 -13.75 -9.27 4.36
CA THR A 72 -14.11 -9.69 5.72
C THR A 72 -12.87 -10.12 6.51
N PRO A 73 -12.86 -9.95 7.85
CA PRO A 73 -11.81 -10.51 8.70
C PRO A 73 -11.63 -12.02 8.49
N LYS A 74 -12.74 -12.76 8.36
CA LYS A 74 -12.73 -14.18 8.02
C LYS A 74 -12.01 -14.50 6.70
N ALA A 75 -12.24 -13.75 5.64
CA ALA A 75 -11.57 -13.96 4.35
C ALA A 75 -10.06 -13.68 4.45
N MET A 76 -9.68 -12.59 5.12
CA MET A 76 -8.28 -12.26 5.42
C MET A 76 -7.58 -13.40 6.15
N ARG A 77 -8.17 -13.93 7.23
CA ARG A 77 -7.60 -15.04 8.01
C ARG A 77 -7.49 -16.33 7.21
N LYS A 78 -8.49 -16.64 6.36
CA LYS A 78 -8.55 -17.91 5.62
C LYS A 78 -7.59 -17.97 4.44
N ASN A 79 -7.42 -16.88 3.68
CA ASN A 79 -6.65 -16.90 2.44
C ASN A 79 -5.97 -15.56 2.13
N PHE A 80 -5.15 -15.09 3.07
CA PHE A 80 -4.48 -13.80 2.96
C PHE A 80 -3.64 -13.63 1.69
N GLU A 81 -2.92 -14.67 1.28
CA GLU A 81 -2.08 -14.61 0.07
C GLU A 81 -2.92 -14.38 -1.19
N SER A 82 -4.09 -15.01 -1.29
CA SER A 82 -5.02 -14.75 -2.40
C SER A 82 -5.54 -13.32 -2.38
N VAL A 83 -5.82 -12.75 -1.20
CA VAL A 83 -6.24 -11.35 -1.06
C VAL A 83 -5.14 -10.40 -1.54
N LEU A 84 -3.89 -10.62 -1.12
CA LEU A 84 -2.76 -9.80 -1.57
C LEU A 84 -2.52 -9.91 -3.07
N ASN A 85 -2.59 -11.12 -3.63
CA ASN A 85 -2.43 -11.34 -5.07
C ASN A 85 -3.54 -10.67 -5.89
N GLN A 86 -4.77 -10.66 -5.36
CA GLN A 86 -5.88 -9.94 -5.96
C GLN A 86 -5.62 -8.43 -5.96
N ALA A 87 -5.26 -7.85 -4.82
CA ALA A 87 -4.94 -6.42 -4.73
C ALA A 87 -3.79 -6.01 -5.66
N HIS A 88 -2.72 -6.80 -5.74
CA HIS A 88 -1.63 -6.57 -6.69
C HIS A 88 -2.11 -6.64 -8.15
N THR A 89 -2.95 -7.61 -8.49
CA THR A 89 -3.53 -7.70 -9.84
C THR A 89 -4.37 -6.46 -10.17
N TYR A 90 -5.08 -5.92 -9.19
CA TYR A 90 -5.84 -4.68 -9.36
C TYR A 90 -4.97 -3.45 -9.56
N THR A 91 -3.81 -3.36 -8.91
CA THR A 91 -2.91 -2.25 -9.22
C THR A 91 -2.48 -2.31 -10.67
N MET A 92 -2.36 -3.51 -11.24
CA MET A 92 -2.00 -3.77 -12.63
C MET A 92 -3.11 -3.57 -13.66
N THR A 93 -4.33 -3.39 -13.20
CA THR A 93 -5.51 -3.30 -14.06
C THR A 93 -5.66 -1.88 -14.59
N SER A 94 -5.93 -1.74 -15.89
CA SER A 94 -6.34 -0.45 -16.47
C SER A 94 -7.84 -0.26 -16.22
N TRP A 95 -8.17 0.68 -15.34
CA TRP A 95 -9.53 1.03 -14.94
C TRP A 95 -10.11 2.06 -15.88
N ARG A 96 -11.36 1.86 -16.32
CA ARG A 96 -12.03 2.74 -17.28
C ARG A 96 -12.13 4.16 -16.72
N GLY A 97 -11.45 5.11 -17.38
CA GLY A 97 -11.44 6.52 -16.97
C GLY A 97 -10.36 6.89 -15.96
N PHE A 98 -9.62 5.92 -15.42
CA PHE A 98 -8.64 6.15 -14.35
C PHE A 98 -7.23 5.60 -14.65
N GLY A 99 -7.09 4.70 -15.63
CA GLY A 99 -5.82 4.02 -15.90
C GLY A 99 -5.44 3.06 -14.77
N GLN A 100 -4.15 2.90 -14.50
CA GLN A 100 -3.67 2.08 -13.39
C GLN A 100 -3.65 2.89 -12.09
N LEU A 101 -4.17 2.30 -11.02
CA LEU A 101 -4.31 2.95 -9.71
C LEU A 101 -3.55 2.18 -8.63
N PRO A 102 -3.08 2.86 -7.56
CA PRO A 102 -2.78 2.16 -6.32
C PRO A 102 -4.06 1.57 -5.72
N VAL A 103 -3.93 0.50 -4.94
CA VAL A 103 -5.07 -0.20 -4.32
C VAL A 103 -4.86 -0.31 -2.83
N PHE A 104 -5.87 0.03 -2.04
CA PHE A 104 -5.83 -0.06 -0.59
C PHE A 104 -6.79 -1.15 -0.10
N LEU A 105 -6.27 -2.04 0.74
CA LEU A 105 -7.06 -3.07 1.41
C LEU A 105 -7.80 -2.50 2.62
N ALA A 106 -9.06 -2.86 2.78
CA ALA A 106 -9.86 -2.51 3.94
C ALA A 106 -10.55 -3.78 4.50
N PRO A 107 -10.28 -4.19 5.76
CA PRO A 107 -9.40 -3.57 6.74
C PRO A 107 -7.91 -3.70 6.40
N ASP A 108 -7.04 -3.02 7.14
CA ASP A 108 -5.62 -3.36 7.18
C ASP A 108 -5.44 -4.80 7.67
N PRO A 109 -4.65 -5.64 6.99
CA PRO A 109 -4.36 -7.00 7.45
C PRO A 109 -3.84 -7.10 8.88
N SER A 110 -3.11 -6.10 9.39
CA SER A 110 -2.63 -6.05 10.79
C SER A 110 -3.72 -5.83 11.82
N ASP A 111 -4.91 -5.37 11.42
CA ASP A 111 -6.06 -5.22 12.33
C ASP A 111 -6.79 -6.55 12.55
N VAL A 112 -6.55 -7.56 11.71
CA VAL A 112 -7.33 -8.82 11.68
C VAL A 112 -6.49 -10.09 11.80
N LEU A 113 -5.21 -10.04 11.45
CA LEU A 113 -4.30 -11.18 11.48
C LEU A 113 -3.38 -11.12 12.71
N ASP A 114 -3.15 -12.29 13.32
CA ASP A 114 -2.13 -12.46 14.34
C ASP A 114 -0.75 -12.04 13.77
N PRO A 115 0.06 -11.23 14.49
CA PRO A 115 1.40 -10.85 14.05
C PRO A 115 2.29 -12.04 13.67
N VAL A 116 2.14 -13.18 14.34
CA VAL A 116 2.82 -14.44 14.03
C VAL A 116 2.33 -15.01 12.71
N VAL A 117 1.03 -14.94 12.41
CA VAL A 117 0.47 -15.36 11.10
C VAL A 117 0.92 -14.42 9.99
N LEU A 118 0.97 -13.11 10.22
CA LEU A 118 1.53 -12.15 9.27
C LEU A 118 3.01 -12.43 9.00
N ALA A 119 3.77 -12.73 10.05
CA ALA A 119 5.20 -13.06 9.96
C ALA A 119 5.49 -14.43 9.33
N ASN A 120 4.56 -15.39 9.44
CA ASN A 120 4.73 -16.80 9.02
C ASN A 120 3.85 -17.23 7.83
N SER A 121 2.99 -16.35 7.31
CA SER A 121 2.30 -16.60 6.03
C SER A 121 3.33 -16.89 4.94
N ALA A 122 2.99 -17.58 3.85
CA ALA A 122 3.95 -17.88 2.77
C ALA A 122 4.53 -16.64 2.07
N SER A 123 4.08 -15.44 2.44
CA SER A 123 4.49 -14.18 1.85
C SER A 123 4.70 -13.05 2.87
N PRO A 124 5.51 -13.24 3.94
CA PRO A 124 5.86 -12.13 4.83
C PRO A 124 6.69 -11.11 4.05
N ALA A 125 7.41 -11.57 3.02
CA ALA A 125 8.08 -10.73 2.04
C ALA A 125 7.07 -10.01 1.15
N ALA A 126 6.07 -10.69 0.56
CA ALA A 126 5.11 -10.00 -0.31
C ALA A 126 4.24 -9.00 0.46
N TYR A 127 3.88 -9.26 1.72
CA TYR A 127 3.21 -8.27 2.56
C TYR A 127 4.14 -7.10 2.94
N ARG A 128 5.41 -7.37 3.26
CA ARG A 128 6.42 -6.32 3.52
C ARG A 128 6.78 -5.51 2.28
N HIS A 129 6.60 -6.08 1.09
CA HIS A 129 6.89 -5.45 -0.20
C HIS A 129 5.61 -5.06 -0.96
N LYS A 130 4.42 -5.15 -0.32
CA LYS A 130 3.13 -4.84 -0.97
C LYS A 130 3.12 -3.45 -1.58
N ASP A 131 3.83 -2.53 -0.94
CA ASP A 131 3.90 -1.15 -1.33
C ASP A 131 4.79 -0.95 -2.58
N SER A 132 5.76 -1.84 -2.83
CA SER A 132 6.51 -1.89 -4.09
C SER A 132 5.62 -2.27 -5.28
N TYR A 133 4.43 -2.84 -4.99
CA TYR A 133 3.39 -3.17 -5.96
C TYR A 133 2.22 -2.18 -5.93
N PHE A 134 2.38 -1.04 -5.25
CA PHE A 134 1.35 -0.02 -5.07
C PHE A 134 0.10 -0.49 -4.32
N VAL A 135 0.24 -1.52 -3.48
CA VAL A 135 -0.80 -1.97 -2.56
C VAL A 135 -0.57 -1.32 -1.20
N GLY A 136 -1.59 -0.65 -0.66
CA GLY A 136 -1.61 -0.08 0.68
C GLY A 136 -2.75 -0.66 1.53
N SER A 137 -3.08 0.02 2.62
CA SER A 137 -4.15 -0.38 3.54
C SER A 137 -4.91 0.82 4.12
N VAL A 138 -6.14 0.56 4.55
CA VAL A 138 -6.98 1.51 5.29
C VAL A 138 -6.85 1.20 6.78
N GLN A 139 -6.41 2.19 7.55
CA GLN A 139 -6.27 2.11 9.01
C GLN A 139 -7.16 3.15 9.69
N MET A 140 -7.58 2.84 10.91
CA MET A 140 -8.32 3.77 11.77
C MET A 140 -7.43 4.19 12.93
N THR A 141 -7.21 5.50 13.08
CA THR A 141 -6.43 6.06 14.19
C THR A 141 -7.22 7.16 14.88
N ASN A 142 -7.01 7.33 16.18
CA ASN A 142 -7.74 8.36 16.92
C ASN A 142 -7.28 9.78 16.57
N ASP A 143 -5.99 9.94 16.29
CA ASP A 143 -5.38 11.26 16.09
C ASP A 143 -5.47 11.75 14.63
N LEU A 144 -5.73 10.85 13.68
CA LEU A 144 -5.73 11.17 12.25
C LEU A 144 -7.03 10.75 11.53
N GLY A 145 -7.94 10.07 12.21
CA GLY A 145 -9.17 9.52 11.63
C GLY A 145 -8.89 8.30 10.74
N VAL A 146 -9.65 8.18 9.64
CA VAL A 146 -9.34 7.22 8.57
C VAL A 146 -8.02 7.59 7.89
N CYS A 147 -7.16 6.60 7.70
CA CYS A 147 -5.83 6.77 7.10
C CYS A 147 -5.64 5.79 5.95
N LEU A 148 -5.12 6.28 4.83
CA LEU A 148 -4.57 5.46 3.76
C LEU A 148 -3.07 5.33 3.98
N MET A 149 -2.59 4.11 4.18
CA MET A 149 -1.21 3.82 4.55
C MET A 149 -0.52 3.02 3.44
N ALA A 150 0.73 3.38 3.13
CA ALA A 150 1.62 2.60 2.29
C ALA A 150 3.07 2.78 2.78
N ASN A 151 3.87 1.73 2.80
CA ASN A 151 5.25 1.72 3.34
C ASN A 151 5.34 2.25 4.78
N ASN A 152 4.34 1.96 5.62
CA ASN A 152 4.21 2.52 6.97
C ASN A 152 4.21 4.06 7.00
N ARG A 153 3.79 4.70 5.90
CA ARG A 153 3.65 6.15 5.78
C ARG A 153 2.23 6.48 5.35
N ALA A 154 1.70 7.56 5.91
CA ALA A 154 0.40 8.07 5.48
C ALA A 154 0.48 8.61 4.06
N VAL A 155 -0.36 8.07 3.18
CA VAL A 155 -0.64 8.62 1.85
C VAL A 155 -1.69 9.73 1.99
N TRP A 156 -2.72 9.48 2.80
CA TRP A 156 -3.77 10.44 3.13
C TRP A 156 -4.31 10.18 4.53
N THR A 157 -4.76 11.23 5.22
CA THR A 157 -5.50 11.10 6.47
C THR A 157 -6.72 12.02 6.48
N GLU A 158 -7.78 11.62 7.20
CA GLU A 158 -9.03 12.37 7.33
C GLU A 158 -8.79 13.80 7.84
N LEU A 159 -7.90 13.94 8.82
CA LEU A 159 -7.61 15.23 9.46
C LEU A 159 -6.45 16.00 8.83
N GLY A 160 -5.58 15.33 8.07
CA GLY A 160 -4.35 15.91 7.51
C GLY A 160 -4.34 16.05 5.99
N GLY A 161 -5.32 15.46 5.28
CA GLY A 161 -5.36 15.45 3.83
C GLY A 161 -4.25 14.62 3.20
N VAL A 162 -3.87 14.97 1.96
CA VAL A 162 -2.86 14.25 1.19
C VAL A 162 -1.45 14.65 1.63
N SER A 163 -0.60 13.68 1.96
CA SER A 163 0.81 13.93 2.26
C SER A 163 1.66 14.08 0.99
N ASP A 164 2.86 14.66 1.11
CA ASP A 164 3.80 14.72 -0.03
C ASP A 164 4.21 13.31 -0.51
N TYR A 165 4.30 12.36 0.42
CA TYR A 165 4.49 10.96 0.08
C TYR A 165 3.31 10.41 -0.73
N GLY A 166 2.07 10.73 -0.33
CA GLY A 166 0.86 10.31 -1.03
C GLY A 166 0.79 10.83 -2.46
N LYS A 167 1.10 12.12 -2.67
CA LYS A 167 1.20 12.71 -4.02
C LYS A 167 2.19 11.92 -4.88
N ALA A 168 3.38 11.65 -4.36
CA ALA A 168 4.42 10.92 -5.06
C ALA A 168 4.01 9.46 -5.37
N PHE A 169 3.39 8.79 -4.41
CA PHE A 169 2.96 7.39 -4.51
C PHE A 169 1.88 7.20 -5.59
N VAL A 170 0.80 7.99 -5.54
CA VAL A 170 -0.29 7.92 -6.52
C VAL A 170 0.21 8.31 -7.91
N SER A 171 0.96 9.41 -8.03
CA SER A 171 1.51 9.89 -9.31
C SER A 171 2.49 8.91 -9.93
N ALA A 172 3.30 8.21 -9.13
CA ALA A 172 4.21 7.19 -9.63
C ALA A 172 3.44 6.04 -10.27
N ARG A 173 2.31 5.62 -9.69
CA ARG A 173 1.52 4.52 -10.24
C ARG A 173 0.89 4.87 -11.57
N GLN A 174 0.19 6.00 -11.63
CA GLN A 174 -0.47 6.47 -12.84
C GLN A 174 0.51 6.59 -14.02
N ARG A 175 1.75 7.05 -13.76
CA ARG A 175 2.82 7.13 -14.79
C ARG A 175 3.33 5.77 -15.27
N THR A 176 3.34 4.74 -14.43
CA THR A 176 3.77 3.38 -14.83
C THR A 176 2.72 2.63 -15.64
N GLY A 177 1.48 3.16 -15.73
CA GLY A 177 0.38 2.63 -16.55
C GLY A 177 0.73 2.43 -18.02
N ASP A 178 1.61 3.29 -18.55
CA ASP A 178 2.03 3.24 -19.96
C ASP A 178 3.21 2.29 -20.22
N GLN A 179 3.89 1.79 -19.18
CA GLN A 179 5.12 0.98 -19.32
C GLN A 179 5.29 -0.06 -18.21
N TYR A 180 4.40 -1.05 -18.13
CA TYR A 180 4.58 -2.12 -17.15
C TYR A 180 5.77 -3.06 -17.45
N HIS A 181 6.18 -3.19 -18.70
CA HIS A 181 7.27 -4.10 -19.07
C HIS A 181 8.66 -3.68 -18.54
N ALA A 182 8.86 -2.41 -18.18
CA ALA A 182 10.14 -1.93 -17.66
C ALA A 182 10.33 -2.13 -16.14
N TYR A 183 9.25 -2.16 -15.35
CA TYR A 183 9.34 -2.13 -13.88
C TYR A 183 9.59 -3.52 -13.25
N LYS A 184 9.16 -4.60 -13.93
CA LYS A 184 9.43 -5.99 -13.47
C LYS A 184 10.85 -6.46 -13.82
N ALA A 185 11.46 -5.89 -14.86
CA ALA A 185 12.89 -6.06 -15.16
C ALA A 185 13.75 -5.29 -14.15
N SER A 186 13.31 -4.09 -13.75
CA SER A 186 14.12 -3.17 -12.93
C SER A 186 14.35 -3.58 -11.47
N TRP A 187 13.87 -4.72 -10.98
CA TRP A 187 14.22 -5.25 -9.64
C TRP A 187 14.93 -6.60 -9.67
N ARG A 188 14.77 -7.37 -10.77
CA ARG A 188 15.56 -8.60 -11.01
C ARG A 188 16.97 -8.28 -11.52
N ASP A 189 17.13 -7.13 -12.18
CA ASP A 189 18.42 -6.64 -12.68
C ASP A 189 19.11 -5.67 -11.71
N LEU A 190 18.57 -5.49 -10.49
CA LEU A 190 19.24 -4.69 -9.47
C LEU A 190 20.28 -5.53 -8.75
N HIS A 191 21.53 -5.09 -8.84
CA HIS A 191 22.58 -5.61 -7.98
C HIS A 191 22.36 -5.08 -6.56
N VAL A 192 22.37 -6.01 -5.60
CA VAL A 192 22.26 -5.71 -4.18
C VAL A 192 23.66 -5.72 -3.59
N VAL A 193 24.05 -4.62 -2.94
CA VAL A 193 25.21 -4.57 -2.06
C VAL A 193 24.70 -4.50 -0.64
N GLU A 194 25.11 -5.46 0.19
CA GLU A 194 24.88 -5.42 1.62
C GLU A 194 26.04 -4.69 2.29
N LEU A 195 25.72 -3.62 3.04
CA LEU A 195 26.70 -2.90 3.82
C LEU A 195 26.69 -3.39 5.26
N ARG A 196 27.90 -3.58 5.82
CA ARG A 196 28.13 -3.71 7.26
C ARG A 196 28.72 -2.41 7.77
N VAL A 197 28.04 -1.76 8.69
CA VAL A 197 28.47 -0.49 9.28
C VAL A 197 28.87 -0.75 10.73
N ASN A 198 30.08 -0.35 11.10
CA ASN A 198 30.62 -0.39 12.47
C ASN A 198 30.56 -1.76 13.18
N GLY A 199 30.75 -2.86 12.46
CA GLY A 199 30.80 -4.19 13.06
C GLY A 199 29.49 -4.67 13.69
N GLN A 200 28.38 -3.96 13.48
CA GLN A 200 27.04 -4.39 13.86
C GLN A 200 26.25 -4.80 12.62
N ASP A 201 25.48 -5.88 12.74
CA ASP A 201 24.67 -6.47 11.66
C ASP A 201 23.44 -5.60 11.34
N HIS A 202 23.67 -4.39 10.85
CA HIS A 202 22.63 -3.57 10.22
C HIS A 202 22.62 -3.86 8.72
N HIS A 203 21.71 -4.75 8.31
CA HIS A 203 21.57 -5.14 6.89
C HIS A 203 20.86 -4.05 6.09
N HIS A 204 21.63 -3.10 5.57
CA HIS A 204 21.14 -2.15 4.57
C HIS A 204 21.32 -2.73 3.18
N LYS A 205 20.20 -3.00 2.49
CA LYS A 205 20.21 -3.42 1.08
C LYS A 205 20.19 -2.18 0.19
N ILE A 206 21.26 -1.98 -0.56
CA ILE A 206 21.39 -0.86 -1.50
C ILE A 206 21.32 -1.40 -2.92
N TYR A 207 20.42 -0.81 -3.71
CA TYR A 207 20.08 -1.28 -5.05
C TYR A 207 20.66 -0.35 -6.12
N GLY A 208 21.29 -0.93 -7.14
CA GLY A 208 21.77 -0.25 -8.34
C GLY A 208 21.50 -1.05 -9.60
N LYS A 209 21.31 -0.36 -10.75
CA LYS A 209 21.05 -1.04 -12.04
C LYS A 209 22.28 -1.78 -12.57
N THR A 210 23.46 -1.46 -12.06
CA THR A 210 24.70 -2.23 -12.20
C THR A 210 25.35 -2.40 -10.81
N LYS A 211 26.28 -3.34 -10.68
CA LYS A 211 27.05 -3.54 -9.44
C LYS A 211 27.81 -2.27 -9.05
N GLU A 212 28.37 -1.56 -10.02
CA GLU A 212 29.13 -0.32 -9.84
C GLU A 212 28.24 0.80 -9.32
N GLN A 213 27.02 0.94 -9.85
CA GLN A 213 26.03 1.90 -9.35
C GLN A 213 25.57 1.56 -7.92
N ALA A 214 25.39 0.28 -7.61
CA ALA A 214 25.04 -0.14 -6.25
C ALA A 214 26.16 0.18 -5.27
N ILE A 215 27.43 -0.04 -5.67
CA ILE A 215 28.63 0.32 -4.88
C ILE A 215 28.77 1.84 -4.73
N GLU A 216 28.54 2.62 -5.78
CA GLU A 216 28.62 4.08 -5.72
C GLU A 216 27.55 4.67 -4.80
N ARG A 217 26.31 4.22 -4.93
CA ARG A 217 25.21 4.56 -4.02
C ARG A 217 25.50 4.13 -2.59
N ALA A 218 26.12 2.95 -2.41
CA ALA A 218 26.53 2.47 -1.11
C ALA A 218 27.61 3.37 -0.48
N ARG A 219 28.58 3.85 -1.26
CA ARG A 219 29.58 4.83 -0.80
C ARG A 219 28.96 6.19 -0.46
N GLU A 220 27.97 6.65 -1.21
CA GLU A 220 27.23 7.87 -0.87
C GLU A 220 26.39 7.70 0.41
N TYR A 221 25.76 6.54 0.57
CA TYR A 221 24.96 6.20 1.76
C TYR A 221 25.85 6.12 3.01
N ASP A 222 27.02 5.50 2.91
CA ASP A 222 28.03 5.41 3.97
C ASP A 222 28.61 6.79 4.33
N LYS A 223 28.92 7.63 3.33
CA LYS A 223 29.32 9.03 3.57
C LYS A 223 28.26 9.86 4.30
N ARG A 224 26.97 9.53 4.17
CA ARG A 224 25.89 10.20 4.91
C ARG A 224 25.75 9.67 6.33
N LEU A 225 26.04 8.39 6.57
CA LEU A 225 26.08 7.79 7.91
C LEU A 225 27.28 8.28 8.72
N ILE A 226 28.41 8.57 8.08
CA ILE A 226 29.62 9.12 8.73
C ILE A 226 29.50 10.63 9.04
N LYS A 227 28.43 11.32 8.61
CA LYS A 227 28.29 12.78 8.84
C LYS A 227 27.90 13.18 10.25
N ASP A 228 27.39 12.27 11.07
CA ASP A 228 27.17 12.53 12.49
C ASP A 228 28.39 12.07 13.30
N VAL A 229 29.52 12.74 13.08
CA VAL A 229 30.61 12.70 14.06
C VAL A 229 30.17 13.60 15.20
N ALA A 230 29.73 12.98 16.30
CA ALA A 230 29.62 13.66 17.58
C ALA A 230 30.96 14.36 17.86
N SER A 231 30.90 15.66 18.14
CA SER A 231 32.03 16.47 18.61
C SER A 231 32.72 15.87 19.81
#